data_AF-A0A822GUF7-F1
#
_entry.id   AF-A0A822GUF7-F1
#
_cell.length_a   1.000
_cell.length_b   1.000
_cell.length_c   1.000
_cell.angle_alpha   90.00
_cell.angle_beta   90.00
_cell.angle_gamma   90.00
#
_symmetry.space_group_name_H-M   'P 1'
#
loop_
_entity.id
_entity.type
_entity.pdbx_description
1 polymer ?
#
loop_
_entity_poly.entity_id
_entity_poly.type
_entity_poly.pdbx_seq_one_letter_code
_entity_poly.pdbx_strand_id
1 'polypeptide(L)'
;LYNFYSERLRTYLLGLYMTPLPLKDHMRARRELKLIKSIRRKLNRYKLILRETDKSGVFHIGRASDYERKAIEYREKTGAYEELTSNPFNDIICAATQLLNQLKSIKRISEWQRLKMMPGRKKTELAYMYFLPKAHK
;
A
#
# COMPACT_ATOMS: atom_id res chain seq x y z
N LEU A 1 -42.01 7.77 -15.42
CA LEU A 1 -41.00 6.69 -15.21
C LEU A 1 -39.89 7.13 -14.25
N TYR A 2 -39.14 8.20 -14.53
CA TYR A 2 -38.06 8.70 -13.66
C TYR A 2 -38.47 8.93 -12.19
N ASN A 3 -39.59 9.63 -11.95
CA ASN A 3 -40.09 9.94 -10.59
C ASN A 3 -40.49 8.71 -9.77
N PHE A 4 -40.90 7.62 -10.43
CA PHE A 4 -41.24 6.37 -9.75
C PHE A 4 -39.98 5.61 -9.29
N TYR A 5 -38.94 5.60 -10.12
CA TYR A 5 -37.66 4.98 -9.77
C TYR A 5 -36.92 5.75 -8.67
N SER A 6 -36.96 7.10 -8.70
CA SER A 6 -36.35 7.93 -7.65
C SER A 6 -37.01 7.73 -6.29
N GLU A 7 -38.34 7.59 -6.24
CA GLU A 7 -39.05 7.37 -4.98
C GLU A 7 -38.83 5.95 -4.43
N ARG A 8 -38.78 4.93 -5.28
CA ARG A 8 -38.39 3.57 -4.84
C ARG A 8 -36.97 3.51 -4.33
N LEU A 9 -36.02 4.16 -5.01
CA LEU A 9 -34.63 4.22 -4.57
C LEU A 9 -34.51 4.94 -3.23
N ARG A 10 -35.21 6.08 -3.07
CA ARG A 10 -35.27 6.84 -1.83
C ARG A 10 -35.84 6.01 -0.68
N THR A 11 -36.96 5.32 -0.91
CA THR A 11 -37.60 4.44 0.09
C THR A 11 -36.70 3.27 0.46
N TYR A 12 -36.03 2.65 -0.50
CA TYR A 12 -35.09 1.56 -0.26
C TYR A 12 -33.87 2.02 0.55
N LEU A 13 -33.27 3.15 0.18
CA LEU A 13 -32.15 3.72 0.94
C LEU A 13 -32.57 4.14 2.35
N LEU A 14 -33.71 4.81 2.52
CA LEU A 14 -34.27 5.12 3.84
C LEU A 14 -34.48 3.85 4.65
N GLY A 15 -35.01 2.79 4.05
CA GLY A 15 -35.14 1.47 4.67
C GLY A 15 -33.81 0.93 5.16
N LEU A 16 -32.76 0.96 4.32
CA LEU A 16 -31.41 0.49 4.68
C LEU A 16 -30.74 1.33 5.78
N TYR A 17 -30.97 2.65 5.81
CA TYR A 17 -30.38 3.53 6.83
C TYR A 17 -31.13 3.48 8.16
N MET A 18 -32.44 3.21 8.12
CA MET A 18 -33.31 3.18 9.30
C MET A 18 -33.47 1.77 9.90
N THR A 19 -33.09 0.71 9.18
CA THR A 19 -33.03 -0.63 9.76
C THR A 19 -31.90 -0.70 10.78
N PRO A 20 -32.19 -0.91 12.07
CA PRO A 20 -31.16 -1.06 13.07
C PRO A 20 -30.32 -2.30 12.76
N LEU A 21 -29.01 -2.20 12.93
CA LEU A 21 -28.13 -3.34 12.76
C LEU A 21 -28.57 -4.48 13.69
N PRO A 22 -28.56 -5.73 13.23
CA PRO A 22 -28.87 -6.87 14.08
C PRO A 22 -28.03 -6.85 15.35
N LEU A 23 -28.66 -7.17 16.50
CA LEU A 23 -27.97 -7.22 17.80
C LEU A 23 -26.70 -8.11 17.75
N LYS A 24 -26.75 -9.19 16.95
CA LYS A 24 -25.61 -10.09 16.70
C LYS A 24 -24.39 -9.36 16.13
N ASP A 25 -24.60 -8.44 15.20
CA ASP A 25 -23.52 -7.68 14.56
C ASP A 25 -22.94 -6.64 15.52
N HIS A 26 -23.79 -5.97 16.31
CA HIS A 26 -23.32 -5.11 17.41
C HIS A 26 -22.47 -5.88 18.42
N MET A 27 -22.89 -7.08 18.80
CA MET A 27 -22.15 -7.93 19.74
C MET A 27 -20.83 -8.41 19.14
N ARG A 28 -20.82 -8.80 17.87
CA ARG A 28 -19.61 -9.16 17.12
C ARG A 28 -18.62 -7.99 17.06
N ALA A 29 -19.07 -6.81 16.64
CA ALA A 29 -18.23 -5.62 16.55
C ALA A 29 -17.61 -5.25 17.90
N ARG A 30 -18.37 -5.35 19.02
CA ARG A 30 -17.83 -5.13 20.36
C ARG A 30 -16.75 -6.13 20.75
N ARG A 31 -16.91 -7.41 20.40
CA ARG A 31 -15.91 -8.47 20.66
C ARG A 31 -14.64 -8.21 19.84
N GLU A 32 -14.78 -7.92 18.55
CA GLU A 32 -13.67 -7.62 17.65
C GLU A 32 -12.90 -6.37 18.11
N LEU A 33 -13.61 -5.31 18.53
CA LEU A 33 -12.97 -4.11 19.07
C LEU A 33 -12.15 -4.42 20.34
N LYS A 34 -12.68 -5.24 21.26
CA LYS A 34 -11.93 -5.67 22.46
C LYS A 34 -10.68 -6.46 22.09
N LEU A 35 -10.79 -7.36 21.10
CA LEU A 35 -9.67 -8.14 20.58
C LEU A 35 -8.59 -7.24 19.99
N ILE A 36 -8.96 -6.31 19.09
CA ILE A 36 -8.03 -5.35 18.46
C ILE A 36 -7.33 -4.51 19.54
N LYS A 37 -8.06 -4.01 20.53
CA LYS A 37 -7.47 -3.26 21.65
C LYS A 37 -6.50 -4.10 22.48
N SER A 38 -6.75 -5.40 22.64
CA SER A 38 -5.84 -6.32 23.33
C SER A 38 -4.55 -6.55 22.52
N ILE A 39 -4.69 -6.81 21.22
CA ILE A 39 -3.56 -6.98 20.29
C ILE A 39 -2.69 -5.74 20.29
N ARG A 40 -3.26 -4.54 20.08
CA ARG A 40 -2.52 -3.27 20.08
C ARG A 40 -1.75 -3.05 21.38
N ARG A 41 -2.37 -3.34 22.54
CA ARG A 41 -1.70 -3.24 23.85
C ARG A 41 -0.49 -4.18 23.96
N LYS A 42 -0.62 -5.42 23.50
CA LYS A 42 0.50 -6.39 23.48
C LYS A 42 1.62 -5.93 22.55
N LEU A 43 1.28 -5.49 21.33
CA LEU A 43 2.26 -4.99 20.36
C LEU A 43 3.05 -3.81 20.94
N ASN A 44 2.37 -2.84 21.54
CA ASN A 44 3.03 -1.68 22.14
C ASN A 44 3.90 -2.06 23.35
N ARG A 45 3.39 -2.91 24.25
CA ARG A 45 4.12 -3.34 25.46
C ARG A 45 5.43 -4.03 25.11
N TYR A 46 5.43 -4.87 24.08
CA TYR A 46 6.60 -5.65 23.67
C TYR A 46 7.39 -5.03 22.52
N LYS A 47 7.04 -3.81 22.09
CA LYS A 47 7.64 -3.12 20.93
C LYS A 47 7.69 -4.00 19.68
N LEU A 48 6.59 -4.69 19.42
CA LEU A 48 6.43 -5.61 18.28
C LEU A 48 5.70 -4.92 17.13
N ILE A 49 6.08 -5.28 15.93
CA ILE A 49 5.46 -4.88 14.67
C ILE A 49 4.77 -6.11 14.08
N LEU A 50 3.46 -5.97 13.85
CA LEU A 50 2.65 -6.91 13.08
C LEU A 50 2.60 -6.42 11.63
N ARG A 51 3.05 -7.25 10.68
CA ARG A 51 2.94 -6.96 9.23
C ARG A 51 2.23 -8.11 8.52
N GLU A 52 1.41 -7.76 7.54
CA GLU A 52 0.88 -8.71 6.57
C GLU A 52 2.01 -9.16 5.65
N THR A 53 2.02 -10.46 5.30
CA THR A 53 2.98 -11.01 4.35
C THR A 53 2.34 -11.11 2.97
N ASP A 54 3.15 -11.32 1.95
CA ASP A 54 2.70 -11.53 0.57
C ASP A 54 1.90 -12.84 0.37
N LYS A 55 1.90 -13.73 1.37
CA LYS A 55 1.05 -14.92 1.42
C LYS A 55 -0.25 -14.58 2.15
N SER A 56 -1.37 -14.75 1.46
CA SER A 56 -2.70 -14.47 2.00
C SER A 56 -2.91 -15.16 3.35
N GLY A 57 -3.37 -14.39 4.34
CA GLY A 57 -3.68 -14.90 5.67
C GLY A 57 -2.49 -15.19 6.58
N VAL A 58 -1.25 -14.91 6.16
CA VAL A 58 -0.07 -15.06 7.02
C VAL A 58 0.42 -13.68 7.49
N PHE A 59 0.58 -13.54 8.80
CA PHE A 59 1.10 -12.33 9.44
C PHE A 59 2.45 -12.63 10.09
N HIS A 60 3.38 -11.69 9.99
CA HIS A 60 4.66 -11.74 10.68
C HIS A 60 4.63 -10.82 11.91
N ILE A 61 5.17 -11.30 13.02
CA ILE A 61 5.36 -10.54 14.27
C ILE A 61 6.85 -10.53 14.57
N GLY A 62 7.44 -9.34 14.69
CA GLY A 62 8.85 -9.19 15.04
C GLY A 62 9.15 -7.80 15.60
N ARG A 63 10.39 -7.57 16.07
CA ARG A 63 10.81 -6.24 16.51
C ARG A 63 11.31 -5.42 15.33
N ALA A 64 11.27 -4.09 15.45
CA ALA A 64 11.82 -3.17 14.45
C ALA A 64 13.28 -3.53 14.08
N SER A 65 14.10 -3.80 15.10
CA SER A 65 15.50 -4.21 14.96
C SER A 65 15.70 -5.49 14.13
N ASP A 66 14.75 -6.43 14.17
CA ASP A 66 14.85 -7.66 13.39
C ASP A 66 14.65 -7.39 11.89
N TYR A 67 13.84 -6.39 11.54
CA TYR A 67 13.65 -5.97 10.15
C TYR A 67 14.87 -5.19 9.64
N GLU A 68 15.39 -4.26 10.45
CA GLU A 68 16.61 -3.50 10.11
C GLU A 68 17.78 -4.45 9.85
N ARG A 69 18.05 -5.39 10.78
CA ARG A 69 19.12 -6.37 10.61
C ARG A 69 18.97 -7.17 9.32
N LYS A 70 17.77 -7.68 9.03
CA LYS A 70 17.53 -8.47 7.81
C LYS A 70 17.61 -7.65 6.52
N ALA A 71 17.25 -6.38 6.58
CA ALA A 71 17.43 -5.47 5.45
C ALA A 71 18.93 -5.26 5.16
N ILE A 72 19.74 -5.05 6.21
CA ILE A 72 21.20 -4.94 6.10
C ILE A 72 21.81 -6.24 5.53
N GLU A 73 21.48 -7.40 6.12
CA GLU A 73 21.99 -8.71 5.68
C GLU A 73 21.70 -8.98 4.19
N TYR A 74 20.51 -8.64 3.73
CA TYR A 74 20.14 -8.84 2.33
C TYR A 74 20.78 -7.83 1.40
N ARG A 75 20.89 -6.57 1.84
CA ARG A 75 21.63 -5.53 1.11
C ARG A 75 23.07 -5.97 0.89
N GLU A 76 23.75 -6.42 1.95
CA GLU A 76 25.13 -6.92 1.89
C GLU A 76 25.26 -8.16 1.01
N LYS A 77 24.29 -9.09 1.09
CA LYS A 77 24.30 -10.31 0.29
C LYS A 77 24.09 -10.07 -1.21
N THR A 78 23.21 -9.14 -1.58
CA THR A 78 22.77 -8.97 -2.97
C THR A 78 23.44 -7.81 -3.69
N GLY A 79 23.93 -6.81 -2.96
CA GLY A 79 24.38 -5.54 -3.52
C GLY A 79 23.31 -4.77 -4.30
N ALA A 80 22.03 -5.16 -4.17
CA ALA A 80 20.94 -4.66 -5.02
C ALA A 80 20.30 -3.36 -4.51
N TYR A 81 20.63 -2.93 -3.29
CA TYR A 81 20.04 -1.76 -2.63
C TYR A 81 21.14 -0.87 -2.06
N GLU A 82 20.91 0.44 -2.09
CA GLU A 82 21.74 1.44 -1.43
C GLU A 82 20.90 2.20 -0.40
N GLU A 83 21.56 2.69 0.64
CA GLU A 83 20.92 3.54 1.62
C GLU A 83 20.97 4.99 1.17
N LEU A 84 19.80 5.61 1.07
CA LEU A 84 19.65 6.97 0.59
C LEU A 84 19.46 7.91 1.79
N THR A 85 20.22 9.00 1.82
CA THR A 85 20.13 10.04 2.86
C THR A 85 18.90 10.94 2.67
N SER A 86 18.41 11.08 1.45
CA SER A 86 17.22 11.84 1.08
C SER A 86 16.41 11.10 0.03
N ASN A 87 15.13 11.43 -0.13
CA ASN A 87 14.25 10.82 -1.13
C ASN A 87 14.48 11.43 -2.53
N PRO A 88 15.10 10.72 -3.50
CA PRO A 88 15.38 11.25 -4.84
C PRO A 88 14.21 11.09 -5.81
N PHE A 89 13.04 10.62 -5.36
CA PHE A 89 11.94 10.21 -6.24
C PHE A 89 11.51 11.31 -7.22
N ASN A 90 11.37 12.54 -6.72
CA ASN A 90 10.95 13.67 -7.56
C ASN A 90 12.02 14.01 -8.60
N ASP A 91 13.30 13.96 -8.23
CA ASP A 91 14.41 14.25 -9.11
C ASP A 91 14.51 13.21 -10.22
N ILE A 92 14.35 11.93 -9.87
CA ILE A 92 14.33 10.82 -10.83
C ILE A 92 13.15 10.95 -11.80
N ILE A 93 11.95 11.27 -11.32
CA ILE A 93 10.79 11.51 -12.19
C ILE A 93 11.05 12.68 -13.12
N CYS A 94 11.56 13.81 -12.60
CA CYS A 94 11.88 14.98 -13.40
C CYS A 94 12.90 14.63 -14.49
N ALA A 95 13.99 13.94 -14.14
CA ALA A 95 15.01 13.52 -15.07
C ALA A 95 14.46 12.57 -16.15
N ALA A 96 13.66 11.57 -15.76
CA ALA A 96 13.02 10.64 -16.70
C ALA A 96 12.06 11.37 -17.66
N THR A 97 11.24 12.30 -17.16
CA THR A 97 10.36 13.12 -17.98
C THR A 97 11.15 14.02 -18.94
N GLN A 98 12.23 14.65 -18.48
CA GLN A 98 13.10 15.48 -19.32
C GLN A 98 13.74 14.64 -20.45
N LEU A 99 14.29 13.47 -20.11
CA LEU A 99 14.88 12.55 -21.08
C LEU A 99 13.87 12.12 -22.15
N LEU A 100 12.65 11.73 -21.75
CA LEU A 100 11.60 11.34 -22.69
C LEU A 100 11.18 12.48 -23.62
N ASN A 101 11.10 13.71 -23.09
CA ASN A 101 10.79 14.89 -23.90
C ASN A 101 11.93 15.22 -24.88
N GLN A 102 13.18 15.10 -24.46
CA GLN A 102 14.35 15.26 -25.33
C GLN A 102 14.37 14.19 -26.43
N LEU A 103 14.21 12.91 -26.10
CA LEU A 103 14.16 11.83 -27.09
C LEU A 103 13.05 12.03 -28.13
N LYS A 104 11.92 12.59 -27.71
CA LYS A 104 10.83 12.97 -28.60
C LYS A 104 11.21 14.14 -29.52
N SER A 105 11.87 15.17 -29.01
CA SER A 105 12.25 16.35 -29.79
C SER A 105 13.26 15.99 -30.89
N ILE A 106 14.20 15.07 -30.61
CA ILE A 106 15.15 14.54 -31.59
C ILE A 106 14.59 13.39 -32.44
N LYS A 107 13.27 13.12 -32.37
CA LYS A 107 12.56 12.09 -33.14
C LYS A 107 13.11 10.66 -32.99
N ARG A 108 13.75 10.34 -31.85
CA ARG A 108 14.23 8.98 -31.54
C ARG A 108 13.12 8.06 -31.04
N ILE A 109 12.05 8.64 -30.51
CA ILE A 109 10.84 7.93 -30.11
C ILE A 109 9.59 8.58 -30.70
N SER A 110 8.56 7.77 -30.89
CA SER A 110 7.22 8.20 -31.28
C SER A 110 6.44 8.78 -30.09
N GLU A 111 5.33 9.47 -30.38
CA GLU A 111 4.49 10.06 -29.32
C GLU A 111 3.83 8.99 -28.44
N TRP A 112 3.39 7.87 -29.03
CA TRP A 112 2.79 6.79 -28.26
C TRP A 112 3.81 6.14 -27.30
N GLN A 113 5.07 5.99 -27.73
CA GLN A 113 6.17 5.48 -26.89
C GLN A 113 6.41 6.41 -25.71
N ARG A 114 6.50 7.73 -25.97
CA ARG A 114 6.66 8.75 -24.93
C ARG A 114 5.54 8.67 -23.88
N LEU A 115 4.28 8.63 -24.32
CA LEU A 115 3.12 8.57 -23.43
C LEU A 115 3.08 7.27 -22.61
N LYS A 116 3.45 6.14 -23.22
CA LYS A 116 3.47 4.84 -22.54
C LYS A 116 4.58 4.73 -21.49
N MET A 117 5.73 5.34 -21.75
CA MET A 117 6.89 5.32 -20.83
C MET A 117 6.88 6.44 -19.79
N MET A 118 5.98 7.43 -19.93
CA MET A 118 5.93 8.58 -19.03
C MET A 118 5.63 8.11 -17.59
N PRO A 119 6.49 8.43 -16.59
CA PRO A 119 6.24 8.04 -15.21
C PRO A 119 4.97 8.72 -14.68
N GLY A 120 3.98 7.91 -14.32
CA GLY A 120 2.75 8.39 -13.70
C GLY A 120 2.97 8.58 -12.21
N ARG A 121 3.03 9.84 -11.72
CA ARG A 121 3.30 10.18 -10.31
C ARG A 121 2.46 9.41 -9.27
N LYS A 122 1.22 9.03 -9.60
CA LYS A 122 0.31 8.28 -8.71
C LYS A 122 0.48 6.75 -8.77
N LYS A 123 1.27 6.24 -9.71
CA LYS A 123 1.45 4.82 -10.02
C LYS A 123 2.89 4.36 -9.87
N THR A 124 3.83 5.29 -9.76
CA THR A 124 5.26 5.04 -9.59
C THR A 124 5.64 5.25 -8.14
N GLU A 125 6.48 4.38 -7.61
CA GLU A 125 7.08 4.48 -6.28
C GLU A 125 8.56 4.12 -6.40
N LEU A 126 9.40 4.61 -5.49
CA LEU A 126 10.78 4.10 -5.40
C LEU A 126 10.73 2.64 -5.00
N ALA A 127 11.57 1.83 -5.62
CA ALA A 127 11.80 0.47 -5.16
C ALA A 127 12.39 0.54 -3.75
N TYR A 128 11.54 0.31 -2.76
CA TYR A 128 11.91 0.31 -1.36
C TYR A 128 11.95 -1.13 -0.86
N MET A 129 12.88 -1.42 0.06
CA MET A 129 12.92 -2.73 0.71
C MET A 129 12.01 -2.73 1.94
N TYR A 130 10.74 -3.13 1.77
CA TYR A 130 9.76 -3.15 2.89
C TYR A 130 9.57 -4.52 3.54
N PHE A 131 10.29 -5.54 3.09
CA PHE A 131 9.99 -6.91 3.50
C PHE A 131 11.22 -7.66 3.96
N LEU A 132 10.96 -8.66 4.82
CA LEU A 132 11.79 -9.84 4.93
C LEU A 132 11.98 -10.37 3.51
N PRO A 133 13.16 -10.22 2.91
CA PRO A 133 13.36 -10.68 1.56
C PRO A 133 13.09 -12.17 1.57
N LYS A 134 12.22 -12.64 0.68
CA LYS A 134 12.22 -14.05 0.34
C LYS A 134 13.66 -14.34 -0.10
N ALA A 135 14.31 -15.26 0.59
CA ALA A 135 15.45 -15.93 0.02
C ALA A 135 14.90 -16.65 -1.22
N HIS A 136 15.01 -16.01 -2.39
CA HIS A 136 14.89 -16.73 -3.63
C HIS A 136 16.01 -17.75 -3.61
N LYS A 137 15.62 -19.03 -3.51
CA LYS A 137 16.49 -20.17 -3.81
C LYS A 137 16.60 -20.28 -5.31
#